data_AF-A0A1F8V5Q1-F1
#
_entry.id   AF-A0A1F8V5Q1-F1
#
_cell.length_a   1.000
_cell.length_b   1.000
_cell.length_c   1.000
_cell.angle_alpha   90.00
_cell.angle_beta   90.00
_cell.angle_gamma   90.00
#
_symmetry.space_group_name_H-M   'P 1'
#
loop_
_entity.id
_entity.type
_entity.pdbx_description
1 polymer ?
#
loop_
_entity_poly.entity_id
_entity_poly.type
_entity_poly.pdbx_seq_one_letter_code
_entity_poly.pdbx_strand_id
1 'polypeptide(L)' 'MLTWFAENAATLAISAVLIVLAVFAIKKMIDSKKKGGCAGGCSHCVYGDQCSSNPDNKPQ' A
#
# COMPACT_ATOMS: atom_id res chain seq x y z
N MET A 1 3.49 25.91 28.68
CA MET A 1 3.20 24.55 28.16
C MET A 1 2.67 24.60 26.73
N LEU A 2 1.58 25.33 26.43
CA LEU A 2 1.09 25.49 25.05
C LEU A 2 2.03 26.28 24.12
N THR A 3 2.91 27.15 24.67
CA THR A 3 3.95 27.85 23.88
C THR A 3 4.92 26.90 23.20
N TRP A 4 5.26 25.78 23.84
CA TRP A 4 6.17 24.79 23.26
C TRP A 4 5.55 24.12 22.03
N PHE A 5 4.24 23.85 22.08
CA PHE A 5 3.51 23.34 20.91
C PHE A 5 3.41 24.40 19.81
N ALA A 6 3.24 25.68 20.16
CA ALA A 6 3.18 26.78 19.20
C ALA A 6 4.55 27.03 18.51
N GLU A 7 5.64 26.99 19.26
CA GLU A 7 7.02 27.12 18.77
C GLU A 7 7.42 25.97 17.84
N ASN A 8 6.91 24.76 18.13
CA ASN A 8 7.17 23.56 17.34
C ASN A 8 6.01 23.19 16.40
N ALA A 9 5.06 24.10 16.18
CA ALA A 9 3.84 23.83 15.41
C ALA A 9 4.17 23.42 13.96
N ALA A 10 5.16 24.07 13.34
CA ALA A 10 5.62 23.72 12.00
C ALA A 10 6.23 22.31 11.95
N THR A 11 7.09 21.95 12.91
CA THR A 11 7.70 20.62 13.01
C THR A 11 6.65 19.53 13.24
N LEU A 12 5.66 19.80 14.09
CA LEU A 12 4.54 18.89 14.33
C LEU A 12 3.68 18.72 13.07
N ALA A 13 3.43 19.79 12.30
CA ALA A 13 2.69 19.71 11.05
C ALA A 13 3.45 18.88 9.99
N ILE A 14 4.75 19.12 9.82
CA ILE A 14 5.58 18.38 8.85
C ILE A 14 5.68 16.90 9.24
N SER A 15 5.92 16.60 10.52
CA SER A 15 5.99 15.22 10.99
C SER A 15 4.67 14.47 10.80
N ALA A 16 3.52 15.11 11.04
CA ALA A 16 2.21 14.53 10.80
C ALA A 16 2.01 14.16 9.31
N VAL A 17 2.38 15.04 8.38
CA VAL A 17 2.29 14.76 6.94
C VAL A 17 3.18 13.58 6.55
N LEU A 18 4.42 13.54 7.03
CA LEU A 18 5.35 12.43 6.75
C LEU A 18 4.81 11.10 7.26
N ILE A 19 4.21 11.07 8.46
CA ILE A 19 3.60 9.86 9.02
C ILE A 19 2.44 9.40 8.13
N VAL A 20 1.56 10.30 7.69
CA VAL A 20 0.45 9.95 6.80
C VAL A 20 0.95 9.34 5.49
N LEU A 21 1.96 9.96 4.86
CA LEU A 21 2.55 9.43 3.62
C LEU A 21 3.19 8.06 3.83
N ALA A 22 3.92 7.85 4.93
CA ALA A 22 4.54 6.58 5.26
C ALA A 22 3.49 5.48 5.48
N VAL A 23 2.44 5.77 6.25
CA VAL A 23 1.33 4.83 6.47
C VAL A 23 0.63 4.49 5.15
N PHE A 24 0.39 5.49 4.29
CA PHE A 24 -0.21 5.26 2.98
C PHE A 24 0.66 4.38 2.07
N ALA A 25 1.97 4.61 2.06
CA ALA A 25 2.92 3.80 1.33
C ALA A 25 2.93 2.35 1.83
N ILE A 26 2.97 2.13 3.15
CA ILE A 26 2.92 0.80 3.76
C ILE A 26 1.60 0.09 3.43
N LYS A 27 0.46 0.78 3.56
CA LYS A 27 -0.86 0.22 3.18
C LYS A 27 -0.88 -0.19 1.71
N LYS A 28 -0.37 0.65 0.81
CA LYS A 28 -0.25 0.30 -0.62
C LYS A 28 0.64 -0.92 -0.84
N MET A 29 1.76 -1.05 -0.12
CA MET A 29 2.62 -2.23 -0.23
C MET A 29 1.91 -3.50 0.27
N ILE A 30 1.16 -3.41 1.37
CA ILE A 30 0.38 -4.54 1.91
C ILE A 30 -0.76 -4.92 0.94
N ASP A 31 -1.49 -3.95 0.42
CA ASP A 31 -2.58 -4.19 -0.54
C ASP A 31 -2.06 -4.73 -1.87
N SER A 32 -0.89 -4.28 -2.32
CA SER A 32 -0.22 -4.82 -3.52
C SER A 32 0.27 -6.25 -3.29
N LYS A 33 0.66 -6.61 -2.06
CA LYS A 33 1.00 -8.00 -1.71
C LYS A 33 -0.25 -8.89 -1.63
N LYS A 34 -1.41 -8.35 -1.22
CA LYS A 34 -2.68 -9.08 -1.22
C LYS A 34 -3.23 -9.29 -2.63
N LYS A 35 -2.96 -8.38 -3.57
CA LYS A 35 -3.15 -8.60 -5.01
C LYS A 35 -2.00 -9.45 -5.57
N GLY A 36 -1.89 -10.69 -5.11
CA GLY A 36 -1.09 -11.69 -5.78
C GLY A 36 -1.62 -11.89 -7.20
N GLY A 37 -0.83 -11.57 -8.21
CA GLY A 37 -1.19 -11.81 -9.59
C GLY A 37 -0.25 -11.07 -10.53
N CYS A 38 0.32 -11.80 -11.50
CA CYS A 38 1.19 -11.27 -12.56
C CYS A 38 0.77 -9.86 -13.00
N ALA A 39 1.69 -8.90 -12.91
CA ALA A 39 1.47 -7.51 -13.31
C ALA A 39 1.33 -7.28 -14.83
N GLY A 40 1.28 -8.35 -15.61
CA GLY A 40 1.01 -8.36 -17.05
C GLY A 40 0.31 -9.66 -17.38
N GLY A 41 -0.68 -9.62 -18.26
CA GLY A 41 -1.55 -10.76 -18.59
C GLY A 41 -0.81 -12.09 -18.69
N CYS A 42 -1.49 -13.17 -18.28
CA CYS A 42 -0.96 -14.53 -18.21
C CYS A 42 -0.49 -15.13 -19.55
N SER A 43 -0.28 -14.32 -20.58
CA SER A 43 0.19 -14.68 -21.91
C SER A 43 1.67 -15.05 -21.96
N HIS A 44 2.46 -14.75 -20.92
CA HIS A 44 3.92 -14.94 -20.93
C HIS A 44 4.51 -15.46 -19.61
N CYS A 45 3.68 -15.91 -18.68
CA CYS A 45 4.14 -16.59 -17.48
C CYS A 45 4.31 -18.10 -17.77
N VAL A 46 5.39 -18.70 -17.27
CA VAL A 46 5.74 -20.12 -17.43
C VAL A 46 4.62 -21.09 -16.97
N TYR A 47 3.63 -20.58 -16.21
CA TYR A 47 2.46 -21.30 -15.73
C TYR A 47 1.12 -20.78 -16.33
N GLY A 48 1.15 -20.06 -17.45
CA GLY A 48 0.01 -19.35 -18.05
C GLY A 48 -1.21 -20.22 -18.35
N ASP A 49 -1.02 -21.46 -18.81
CA ASP A 49 -2.10 -22.40 -19.12
C ASP A 49 -2.84 -22.94 -17.88
N GLN A 50 -2.30 -22.77 -16.67
CA GLN A 50 -2.88 -23.32 -15.44
C GLN A 50 -3.77 -22.32 -14.68
N CYS A 51 -3.90 -21.09 -15.18
CA CYS A 51 -4.58 -19.98 -14.48
C CYS A 51 -6.11 -19.95 -14.63
N SER A 52 -6.76 -21.06 -15.00
CA SER A 52 -8.22 -21.13 -15.24
C SER A 52 -9.04 -21.88 -14.18
N SER A 53 -8.47 -22.26 -13.03
CA SER A 53 -9.15 -23.18 -12.09
C SER A 53 -9.32 -22.71 -10.65
N ASN A 54 -9.24 -21.41 -10.34
CA ASN A 54 -9.44 -20.96 -8.95
C ASN A 54 -10.48 -19.82 -8.84
N PRO A 55 -11.74 -20.09 -8.45
CA PRO A 55 -12.78 -19.08 -8.26
C PRO A 55 -12.66 -18.23 -6.98
N ASP A 56 -11.60 -18.39 -6.18
CA ASP A 56 -11.51 -17.88 -4.80
C ASP A 56 -10.70 -16.59 -4.58
N ASN A 57 -10.31 -15.86 -5.63
CA ASN A 57 -9.68 -14.53 -5.48
C ASN A 57 -10.67 -13.36 -5.69
N LYS A 58 -11.80 -13.37 -4.99
CA LYS A 58 -12.64 -12.17 -4.85
C LYS A 58 -12.16 -11.33 -3.66
N PRO A 59 -11.67 -10.10 -3.84
CA PRO A 59 -11.52 -9.18 -2.71
C PRO A 59 -12.92 -8.81 -2.20
N GLN A 60 -13.15 -9.01 -0.90
CA GLN A 60 -14.27 -8.41 -0.15
C GLN A 60 -14.04 -6.90 -0.01
#